data_AF-A0A2V2MXV9-F1
#
_entry.id   AF-A0A2V2MXV9-F1
#
_cell.length_a   1.000
_cell.length_b   1.000
_cell.length_c   1.000
_cell.angle_alpha   90.00
_cell.angle_beta   90.00
_cell.angle_gamma   90.00
#
_symmetry.space_group_name_H-M   'P 1'
#
loop_
_entity.id
_entity.type
_entity.pdbx_description
1 polymer ?
#
loop_
_entity_poly.entity_id
_entity_poly.type
_entity_poly.pdbx_seq_one_letter_code
_entity_poly.pdbx_strand_id
1 'polypeptide(L)'
;MRQLRQGEDMRICFIMKGIIFIFLVVFLIQGSAANIVFPPEQGPYTGDYVFINEPGRYTLEENVTHSYPVGVIITSSSVILDGQDRYISPAKTGEPVVGIWISRTDSEGNPVTGVRVLNCNIEDEVTGIYVEGADSSEFPWGSRTIEDNIHESFSNRDVKFTNVRVTGCRNGIGVYDSGKPAIFQSDIRNNEKGLIVSGGSPEIKDLVITNNSVSGITIQETSGGEISGCKIEGNTKAGIVLENVSEVRIWNNILDNYQNIESLNSKDVILNTTLINQTNIINGPVTGGNLWSQAGTPVYKSHQISDENLDGIGDSPFITDKDLTDYYPLIPSGTGFSPDNKVIQDIPEVMPAITPEPVSTPMSIITGIHAAISGDTIPAEMKTNTRYEAGLIMVNDGSDDWLQMHAIGIKAYKDAAIWGPEWMPVPSDVPSKKSCTISFPIQTPDEPGTYELQYQAIRMGQGVSTTFGRPYKKVVTII
;
A
#
# COMPACT_ATOMS: atom_id res chain seq x y z
N MET A 1 -41.21 -3.79 56.45
CA MET A 1 -42.55 -3.16 56.58
C MET A 1 -42.37 -1.65 56.65
N ARG A 2 -43.11 -0.95 55.77
CA ARG A 2 -43.30 0.50 55.58
C ARG A 2 -42.88 1.45 56.72
N GLN A 3 -42.29 2.59 56.36
CA GLN A 3 -42.96 3.89 56.50
C GLN A 3 -42.31 4.99 55.64
N LEU A 4 -43.16 5.64 54.84
CA LEU A 4 -42.95 6.94 54.19
C LEU A 4 -43.45 8.05 55.12
N ARG A 5 -42.77 9.20 55.15
CA ARG A 5 -43.32 10.55 55.39
C ARG A 5 -42.20 11.58 55.04
N GLN A 6 -42.31 12.37 53.96
CA GLN A 6 -43.08 13.61 53.73
C GLN A 6 -42.48 14.88 54.37
N GLY A 7 -42.37 15.93 53.55
CA GLY A 7 -42.23 17.35 53.93
C GLY A 7 -40.97 18.01 53.35
N GLU A 8 -40.98 19.19 52.74
CA GLU A 8 -41.99 20.23 52.52
C GLU A 8 -41.58 21.14 51.36
N ASP A 9 -42.59 21.76 50.76
CA ASP A 9 -42.53 22.74 49.68
C ASP A 9 -42.44 24.19 50.23
N MET A 10 -41.93 25.09 49.36
CA MET A 10 -42.33 26.51 49.20
C MET A 10 -41.67 27.64 50.05
N ARG A 11 -40.80 28.47 49.43
CA ARG A 11 -41.08 29.89 49.01
C ARG A 11 -39.81 30.76 48.81
N ILE A 12 -39.59 31.14 47.55
CA ILE A 12 -39.25 32.46 46.98
C ILE A 12 -38.51 33.49 47.87
N CYS A 13 -37.28 33.86 47.45
CA CYS A 13 -36.77 35.24 47.55
C CYS A 13 -35.71 35.53 46.47
N PHE A 14 -35.94 36.58 45.69
CA PHE A 14 -35.10 37.13 44.61
C PHE A 14 -33.87 37.85 45.18
N ILE A 15 -32.63 37.54 44.70
CA ILE A 15 -31.54 38.53 44.55
C ILE A 15 -30.68 38.17 43.32
N MET A 16 -30.60 39.12 42.38
CA MET A 16 -29.72 39.22 41.22
C MET A 16 -28.26 38.81 41.46
N LYS A 17 -27.71 37.96 40.58
CA LYS A 17 -26.33 38.10 40.07
C LYS A 17 -26.31 37.75 38.59
N GLY A 18 -25.85 38.70 37.79
CA GLY A 18 -25.85 38.63 36.33
C GLY A 18 -24.99 37.49 35.81
N ILE A 19 -25.55 36.76 34.85
CA ILE A 19 -24.82 35.85 33.98
C ILE A 19 -24.95 36.44 32.57
N ILE A 20 -23.81 36.84 32.04
CA ILE A 20 -23.63 37.28 30.66
C ILE A 20 -23.94 36.08 29.76
N PHE A 21 -25.09 36.12 29.08
CA PHE A 21 -25.40 35.17 28.01
C PHE A 21 -24.63 35.59 26.75
N ILE A 22 -23.52 34.92 26.49
CA ILE A 22 -22.89 34.91 25.16
C ILE A 22 -23.80 34.07 24.28
N PHE A 23 -24.60 34.73 23.43
CA PHE A 23 -25.27 34.06 22.32
C PHE A 23 -24.19 33.63 21.31
N LEU A 24 -23.75 32.37 21.41
CA LEU A 24 -23.03 31.72 20.33
C LEU A 24 -24.05 31.45 19.23
N VAL A 25 -24.15 32.36 18.26
CA VAL A 25 -24.91 32.14 17.03
C VAL A 25 -24.17 31.07 16.25
N VAL A 26 -24.58 29.81 16.42
CA VAL A 26 -24.21 28.72 15.52
C VAL A 26 -24.90 29.01 14.20
N PHE A 27 -24.16 29.57 13.25
CA PHE A 27 -24.57 29.53 11.85
C PHE A 27 -24.56 28.07 11.44
N LEU A 28 -25.73 27.43 11.47
CA LEU A 28 -26.02 26.26 10.65
C LEU A 28 -25.98 26.75 9.21
N ILE A 29 -24.77 26.77 8.63
CA ILE A 29 -24.62 26.75 7.20
C ILE A 29 -25.10 25.35 6.79
N GLN A 30 -26.39 25.21 6.52
CA GLN A 30 -26.86 24.16 5.62
C GLN A 30 -26.32 24.53 4.24
N GLY A 31 -25.03 24.25 4.04
CA GLY A 31 -24.49 24.10 2.72
C GLY A 31 -25.23 22.92 2.12
N SER A 32 -25.97 23.16 1.05
CA SER A 32 -26.48 22.10 0.20
C SER A 32 -25.29 21.36 -0.41
N ALA A 33 -24.64 20.50 0.36
CA ALA A 33 -23.81 19.45 -0.21
C ALA A 33 -24.78 18.59 -1.02
N ALA A 34 -24.57 18.50 -2.34
CA ALA A 34 -25.18 17.44 -3.11
C ALA A 34 -24.93 16.13 -2.35
N ASN A 35 -25.96 15.31 -2.15
CA ASN A 35 -25.78 14.01 -1.51
C ASN A 35 -24.77 13.22 -2.36
N ILE A 36 -23.54 13.11 -1.86
CA ILE A 36 -22.50 12.29 -2.48
C ILE A 36 -22.94 10.84 -2.32
N VAL A 37 -23.16 10.13 -3.43
CA VAL A 37 -23.40 8.68 -3.42
C VAL A 37 -22.07 7.99 -3.16
N PHE A 38 -21.98 7.21 -2.08
CA PHE A 38 -20.77 6.52 -1.63
C PHE A 38 -21.10 5.09 -1.16
N PRO A 39 -20.40 4.04 -1.64
CA PRO A 39 -19.45 4.08 -2.76
C PRO A 39 -20.12 4.53 -4.06
N PRO A 40 -19.36 5.02 -5.05
CA PRO A 40 -19.92 5.49 -6.31
C PRO A 40 -20.53 4.35 -7.13
N GLU A 41 -21.56 4.66 -7.93
CA GLU A 41 -22.23 3.68 -8.81
C GLU A 41 -21.59 3.58 -10.21
N GLN A 42 -20.67 4.50 -10.57
CA GLN A 42 -19.99 4.55 -11.86
C GLN A 42 -18.47 4.60 -11.72
N GLY A 43 -17.77 3.90 -12.61
CA GLY A 43 -16.31 3.86 -12.72
C GLY A 43 -15.82 2.45 -13.07
N PRO A 44 -14.66 2.32 -13.74
CA PRO A 44 -13.45 2.27 -12.93
C PRO A 44 -12.63 3.54 -12.86
N TYR A 45 -12.90 4.56 -13.68
CA TYR A 45 -12.35 5.91 -13.50
C TYR A 45 -13.33 6.94 -14.04
N THR A 46 -13.54 8.05 -13.31
CA THR A 46 -14.50 9.10 -13.68
C THR A 46 -13.87 10.43 -14.08
N GLY A 47 -12.53 10.52 -14.07
CA GLY A 47 -11.81 11.80 -14.14
C GLY A 47 -11.55 12.44 -12.77
N ASP A 48 -12.21 11.94 -11.72
CA ASP A 48 -12.10 12.42 -10.34
C ASP A 48 -11.56 11.32 -9.41
N TYR A 49 -12.11 10.11 -9.49
CA TYR A 49 -11.67 8.96 -8.68
C TYR A 49 -11.61 7.68 -9.51
N VAL A 50 -10.89 6.68 -8.99
CA VAL A 50 -10.81 5.31 -9.52
C VAL A 50 -11.69 4.39 -8.67
N PHE A 51 -12.53 3.55 -9.30
CA PHE A 51 -13.41 2.61 -8.62
C PHE A 51 -13.24 1.18 -9.12
N ILE A 52 -12.58 0.34 -8.34
CA ILE A 52 -12.31 -1.06 -8.67
C ILE A 52 -13.31 -1.95 -7.92
N ASN A 53 -14.33 -2.41 -8.65
CA ASN A 53 -15.38 -3.29 -8.14
C ASN A 53 -15.36 -4.71 -8.73
N GLU A 54 -14.46 -4.99 -9.67
CA GLU A 54 -14.21 -6.32 -10.23
C GLU A 54 -12.79 -6.81 -9.93
N PRO A 55 -12.56 -8.13 -9.74
CA PRO A 55 -11.22 -8.69 -9.61
C PRO A 55 -10.35 -8.40 -10.84
N GLY A 56 -9.03 -8.33 -10.65
CA GLY A 56 -8.10 -8.18 -11.77
C GLY A 56 -6.88 -7.31 -11.47
N ARG A 57 -6.09 -7.08 -12.52
CA ARG A 57 -4.91 -6.21 -12.46
C ARG A 57 -5.25 -4.86 -13.08
N TYR A 58 -5.02 -3.81 -12.31
CA TYR A 58 -5.25 -2.42 -12.65
C TYR A 58 -3.91 -1.69 -12.63
N THR A 59 -3.79 -0.68 -13.47
CA THR A 59 -2.56 0.08 -13.60
C THR A 59 -2.91 1.56 -13.71
N LEU A 60 -2.26 2.40 -12.91
CA LEU A 60 -2.39 3.85 -13.06
C LEU A 60 -1.51 4.30 -14.23
N GLU A 61 -2.12 4.90 -15.25
CA GLU A 61 -1.40 5.48 -16.39
C GLU A 61 -1.04 6.95 -16.12
N GLU A 62 -1.88 7.63 -15.34
CA GLU A 62 -1.77 9.03 -14.98
C GLU A 62 -1.85 9.19 -13.46
N ASN A 63 -1.46 10.38 -12.97
CA ASN A 63 -1.66 10.73 -11.57
C ASN A 63 -3.17 10.89 -11.30
N VAL A 64 -3.60 10.51 -10.10
CA VAL A 64 -4.96 10.71 -9.62
C VAL A 64 -4.97 11.95 -8.74
N THR A 65 -5.63 13.00 -9.21
CA THR A 65 -5.93 14.18 -8.40
C THR A 65 -7.44 14.23 -8.17
N HIS A 66 -7.87 14.04 -6.93
CA HIS A 66 -9.29 13.82 -6.63
C HIS A 66 -9.90 14.89 -5.71
N SER A 67 -11.11 15.29 -6.04
CA SER A 67 -12.05 16.04 -5.19
C SER A 67 -13.06 15.11 -4.52
N TYR A 68 -13.30 13.93 -5.08
CA TYR A 68 -14.08 12.88 -4.42
C TYR A 68 -13.41 12.46 -3.11
N PRO A 69 -14.15 12.09 -2.05
CA PRO A 69 -13.59 11.75 -0.74
C PRO A 69 -12.51 10.66 -0.73
N VAL A 70 -12.45 9.85 -1.79
CA VAL A 70 -11.45 8.79 -1.97
C VAL A 70 -10.87 8.83 -3.38
N GLY A 71 -9.55 8.72 -3.52
CA GLY A 71 -8.86 8.73 -4.82
C GLY A 71 -8.99 7.41 -5.56
N VAL A 72 -8.71 6.30 -4.87
CA VAL A 72 -8.89 4.94 -5.38
C VAL A 72 -9.71 4.11 -4.41
N ILE A 73 -10.79 3.54 -4.90
CA ILE A 73 -11.75 2.75 -4.13
C ILE A 73 -11.66 1.31 -4.61
N ILE A 74 -11.38 0.36 -3.71
CA ILE A 74 -11.30 -1.07 -4.01
C ILE A 74 -12.37 -1.79 -3.20
N THR A 75 -13.41 -2.29 -3.88
CA THR A 75 -14.51 -3.06 -3.26
C THR A 75 -14.57 -4.50 -3.76
N SER A 76 -13.51 -4.98 -4.43
CA SER A 76 -13.43 -6.32 -5.00
C SER A 76 -12.24 -7.08 -4.46
N SER A 77 -12.42 -8.39 -4.30
CA SER A 77 -11.35 -9.31 -3.96
C SER A 77 -10.39 -9.53 -5.14
N SER A 78 -9.18 -10.03 -4.86
CA SER A 78 -8.16 -10.40 -5.86
C SER A 78 -7.80 -9.28 -6.83
N VAL A 79 -7.57 -8.09 -6.28
CA VAL A 79 -7.17 -6.91 -7.04
C VAL A 79 -5.67 -6.72 -6.94
N ILE A 80 -5.02 -6.44 -8.07
CA ILE A 80 -3.63 -5.97 -8.12
C ILE A 80 -3.65 -4.56 -8.69
N LEU A 81 -3.35 -3.55 -7.88
CA LEU A 81 -3.19 -2.16 -8.31
C LEU A 81 -1.71 -1.81 -8.43
N ASP A 82 -1.24 -1.59 -9.66
CA ASP A 82 0.11 -1.12 -9.95
C ASP A 82 0.10 0.38 -10.28
N GLY A 83 0.62 1.20 -9.37
CA GLY A 83 0.64 2.64 -9.53
C GLY A 83 1.66 3.14 -10.57
N GLN A 84 2.61 2.33 -11.03
CA GLN A 84 3.70 2.77 -11.93
C GLN A 84 4.39 4.07 -11.47
N ASP A 85 4.60 4.20 -10.16
CA ASP A 85 5.16 5.38 -9.50
C ASP A 85 4.35 6.67 -9.73
N ARG A 86 3.06 6.55 -10.10
CA ARG A 86 2.12 7.67 -10.18
C ARG A 86 1.67 8.11 -8.79
N TYR A 87 1.22 9.35 -8.74
CA TYR A 87 0.78 10.02 -7.53
C TYR A 87 -0.73 9.94 -7.39
N ILE A 88 -1.21 9.70 -6.17
CA ILE A 88 -2.59 9.87 -5.74
C ILE A 88 -2.58 10.97 -4.70
N SER A 89 -3.34 12.03 -4.94
CA SER A 89 -3.28 13.23 -4.13
C SER A 89 -4.60 13.99 -4.18
N PRO A 90 -4.87 14.80 -3.15
CA PRO A 90 -6.08 15.57 -3.09
C PRO A 90 -6.03 16.77 -4.05
N ALA A 91 -7.18 17.18 -4.60
CA ALA A 91 -7.27 18.41 -5.38
C ALA A 91 -7.09 19.67 -4.50
N LYS A 92 -7.34 19.55 -3.18
CA LYS A 92 -7.14 20.62 -2.18
C LYS A 92 -6.63 20.02 -0.87
N THR A 93 -5.70 20.68 -0.21
CA THR A 93 -5.25 20.21 1.12
C THR A 93 -6.38 20.31 2.14
N GLY A 94 -6.59 19.24 2.92
CA GLY A 94 -7.60 19.18 3.97
C GLY A 94 -8.98 18.65 3.54
N GLU A 95 -9.20 18.42 2.24
CA GLU A 95 -10.34 17.69 1.65
C GLU A 95 -9.90 17.16 0.30
N PRO A 96 -9.90 15.86 0.00
CA PRO A 96 -10.58 14.64 0.47
C PRO A 96 -9.90 13.89 1.64
N VAL A 97 -10.45 12.71 1.97
CA VAL A 97 -10.19 11.98 3.23
C VAL A 97 -9.20 10.84 3.05
N VAL A 98 -9.25 10.11 1.92
CA VAL A 98 -8.47 8.90 1.74
C VAL A 98 -7.85 8.81 0.35
N GLY A 99 -6.55 8.50 0.26
CA GLY A 99 -5.90 8.26 -1.04
C GLY A 99 -6.38 6.94 -1.65
N ILE A 100 -6.18 5.83 -0.94
CA ILE A 100 -6.65 4.49 -1.33
C ILE A 100 -7.50 3.89 -0.21
N TRP A 101 -8.75 3.55 -0.52
CA TRP A 101 -9.63 2.80 0.39
C TRP A 101 -9.84 1.38 -0.12
N ILE A 102 -9.65 0.41 0.78
CA ILE A 102 -10.01 -1.00 0.55
C ILE A 102 -11.16 -1.32 1.49
N SER A 103 -12.35 -1.56 0.92
CA SER A 103 -13.56 -1.81 1.71
C SER A 103 -13.45 -3.09 2.50
N ARG A 104 -14.16 -3.15 3.63
CA ARG A 104 -14.19 -4.35 4.48
C ARG A 104 -14.85 -5.53 3.78
N THR A 105 -15.97 -5.28 3.10
CA THR A 105 -16.74 -6.28 2.35
C THR A 105 -17.09 -5.81 0.95
N ASP A 106 -17.40 -6.75 0.07
CA ASP A 106 -17.96 -6.50 -1.26
C ASP A 106 -19.47 -6.18 -1.17
N SER A 107 -20.12 -6.02 -2.33
CA SER A 107 -21.55 -5.74 -2.43
C SER A 107 -22.46 -6.89 -1.95
N GLU A 108 -21.94 -8.10 -1.84
CA GLU A 108 -22.64 -9.29 -1.35
C GLU A 108 -22.42 -9.52 0.15
N GLY A 109 -21.56 -8.72 0.79
CA GLY A 109 -21.20 -8.84 2.19
C GLY A 109 -20.04 -9.80 2.46
N ASN A 110 -19.37 -10.33 1.42
CA ASN A 110 -18.20 -11.18 1.58
C ASN A 110 -16.96 -10.32 1.88
N PRO A 111 -15.97 -10.82 2.65
CA PRO A 111 -14.75 -10.07 2.92
C PRO A 111 -13.93 -9.81 1.65
N VAL A 112 -13.50 -8.56 1.46
CA VAL A 112 -12.58 -8.19 0.37
C VAL A 112 -11.17 -8.62 0.72
N THR A 113 -10.63 -9.59 -0.01
CA THR A 113 -9.34 -10.22 0.28
C THR A 113 -8.49 -10.40 -0.99
N GLY A 114 -7.19 -10.64 -0.85
CA GLY A 114 -6.26 -10.83 -1.96
C GLY A 114 -5.93 -9.53 -2.70
N VAL A 115 -6.02 -8.38 -2.02
CA VAL A 115 -5.69 -7.08 -2.61
C VAL A 115 -4.20 -6.80 -2.48
N ARG A 116 -3.57 -6.40 -3.59
CA ARG A 116 -2.16 -6.04 -3.67
C ARG A 116 -2.05 -4.64 -4.25
N VAL A 117 -1.43 -3.71 -3.52
CA VAL A 117 -1.10 -2.37 -4.03
C VAL A 117 0.41 -2.24 -4.12
N LEU A 118 0.90 -1.82 -5.28
CA LEU A 118 2.32 -1.69 -5.53
C LEU A 118 2.66 -0.44 -6.35
N ASN A 119 3.84 0.11 -6.12
CA ASN A 119 4.40 1.25 -6.89
C ASN A 119 3.48 2.48 -6.88
N CYS A 120 2.84 2.79 -5.76
CA CYS A 120 1.98 3.97 -5.61
C CYS A 120 2.65 5.03 -4.73
N ASN A 121 2.53 6.30 -5.11
CA ASN A 121 2.88 7.44 -4.25
C ASN A 121 1.59 8.12 -3.78
N ILE A 122 1.40 8.29 -2.47
CA ILE A 122 0.23 8.93 -1.87
C ILE A 122 0.69 10.13 -1.03
N GLU A 123 0.06 11.29 -1.23
CA GLU A 123 0.48 12.55 -0.61
C GLU A 123 -0.71 13.35 -0.06
N ASP A 124 -0.50 14.01 1.08
CA ASP A 124 -1.37 15.07 1.63
C ASP A 124 -2.83 14.68 1.95
N GLU A 125 -3.10 13.39 2.15
CA GLU A 125 -4.41 12.84 2.53
C GLU A 125 -4.68 12.94 4.05
N VAL A 126 -5.93 12.79 4.49
CA VAL A 126 -6.16 12.50 5.92
C VAL A 126 -5.62 11.10 6.25
N THR A 127 -6.02 10.09 5.48
CA THR A 127 -5.43 8.75 5.52
C THR A 127 -4.91 8.35 4.16
N GLY A 128 -3.60 8.08 4.03
CA GLY A 128 -3.02 7.74 2.73
C GLY A 128 -3.59 6.43 2.16
N ILE A 129 -3.47 5.33 2.90
CA ILE A 129 -4.09 4.04 2.58
C ILE A 129 -4.93 3.57 3.77
N TYR A 130 -6.22 3.34 3.54
CA TYR A 130 -7.18 2.90 4.55
C TYR A 130 -7.74 1.52 4.19
N VAL A 131 -7.36 0.50 4.96
CA VAL A 131 -7.96 -0.84 4.90
C VAL A 131 -9.03 -0.90 5.97
N GLU A 132 -10.28 -0.80 5.55
CA GLU A 132 -11.41 -0.60 6.45
C GLU A 132 -11.64 -1.80 7.37
N GLY A 133 -11.90 -1.51 8.64
CA GLY A 133 -12.36 -2.47 9.65
C GLY A 133 -13.81 -2.20 10.06
N ALA A 134 -14.25 -2.85 11.14
CA ALA A 134 -15.63 -2.71 11.61
C ALA A 134 -15.99 -1.29 12.08
N ASP A 135 -15.01 -0.46 12.45
CA ASP A 135 -15.18 0.97 12.65
C ASP A 135 -14.84 1.68 11.33
N SER A 136 -15.82 2.41 10.77
CA SER A 136 -15.65 3.18 9.53
C SER A 136 -15.60 4.69 9.76
N SER A 137 -15.39 5.13 11.00
CA SER A 137 -15.36 6.54 11.41
C SER A 137 -14.23 7.38 10.80
N GLU A 138 -13.33 6.77 10.02
CA GLU A 138 -12.45 7.52 9.11
C GLU A 138 -13.28 8.38 8.15
N PHE A 139 -14.46 7.90 7.76
CA PHE A 139 -15.42 8.69 6.99
C PHE A 139 -16.39 9.45 7.90
N PRO A 140 -16.74 10.72 7.61
CA PRO A 140 -17.73 11.48 8.38
C PRO A 140 -19.13 10.85 8.45
N TRP A 141 -19.47 10.01 7.46
CA TRP A 141 -20.70 9.21 7.40
C TRP A 141 -20.53 7.78 7.88
N GLY A 142 -19.33 7.41 8.33
CA GLY A 142 -19.02 6.10 8.87
C GLY A 142 -19.69 5.84 10.21
N SER A 143 -19.76 4.57 10.60
CA SER A 143 -20.26 4.16 11.90
C SER A 143 -19.09 3.96 12.85
N ARG A 144 -19.19 4.53 14.05
CA ARG A 144 -18.33 4.15 15.17
C ARG A 144 -18.91 2.89 15.80
N THR A 145 -18.18 1.79 15.71
CA THR A 145 -18.56 0.55 16.38
C THR A 145 -18.10 0.61 17.84
N ILE A 146 -19.04 0.60 18.78
CA ILE A 146 -18.76 0.48 20.23
C ILE A 146 -18.63 -1.01 20.55
N GLU A 147 -17.62 -1.35 21.35
CA GLU A 147 -16.98 -2.65 21.67
C GLU A 147 -17.84 -3.92 21.89
N ASP A 148 -19.17 -3.92 21.77
CA ASP A 148 -20.05 -5.04 22.19
C ASP A 148 -20.53 -5.97 21.05
N ASN A 149 -20.05 -5.84 19.80
CA ASN A 149 -20.44 -6.73 18.68
C ASN A 149 -19.29 -7.07 17.70
N ILE A 150 -18.08 -7.29 18.21
CA ILE A 150 -16.94 -7.72 17.39
C ILE A 150 -17.01 -9.25 17.15
N HIS A 151 -18.02 -9.71 16.41
CA HIS A 151 -18.26 -11.16 16.25
C HIS A 151 -17.77 -11.78 14.94
N GLU A 152 -17.30 -10.99 13.97
CA GLU A 152 -16.67 -11.55 12.76
C GLU A 152 -15.39 -10.79 12.41
N SER A 153 -14.29 -11.17 13.08
CA SER A 153 -12.95 -10.87 12.62
C SER A 153 -12.70 -11.64 11.33
N PHE A 154 -12.48 -10.94 10.22
CA PHE A 154 -12.12 -11.56 8.93
C PHE A 154 -10.66 -12.00 8.92
N SER A 155 -10.35 -13.06 9.65
CA SER A 155 -9.01 -13.64 9.73
C SER A 155 -8.46 -14.15 8.38
N ASN A 156 -9.32 -14.27 7.37
CA ASN A 156 -8.96 -14.63 6.00
C ASN A 156 -8.69 -13.43 5.08
N ARG A 157 -8.82 -12.19 5.58
CA ARG A 157 -8.59 -10.99 4.80
C ARG A 157 -7.09 -10.70 4.68
N ASP A 158 -6.58 -10.87 3.46
CA ASP A 158 -5.18 -10.70 3.08
C ASP A 158 -5.04 -9.45 2.21
N VAL A 159 -4.16 -8.54 2.63
CA VAL A 159 -3.82 -7.32 1.90
C VAL A 159 -2.31 -7.14 1.93
N LYS A 160 -1.75 -6.76 0.77
CA LYS A 160 -0.31 -6.58 0.60
C LYS A 160 0.03 -5.23 -0.02
N PHE A 161 0.97 -4.54 0.60
CA PHE A 161 1.54 -3.28 0.10
C PHE A 161 3.03 -3.46 -0.18
N THR A 162 3.49 -3.03 -1.34
CA THR A 162 4.91 -3.17 -1.73
C THR A 162 5.37 -1.98 -2.53
N ASN A 163 6.51 -1.39 -2.18
CA ASN A 163 7.03 -0.21 -2.87
C ASN A 163 5.98 0.92 -2.95
N VAL A 164 5.33 1.22 -1.82
CA VAL A 164 4.46 2.40 -1.70
C VAL A 164 5.19 3.52 -0.97
N ARG A 165 4.97 4.77 -1.37
CA ARG A 165 5.39 5.96 -0.63
C ARG A 165 4.18 6.69 -0.09
N VAL A 166 4.19 7.03 1.19
CA VAL A 166 3.12 7.82 1.82
C VAL A 166 3.68 8.98 2.63
N THR A 167 3.27 10.19 2.30
CA THR A 167 3.75 11.41 2.97
C THR A 167 2.69 12.49 3.16
N GLY A 168 2.91 13.41 4.10
CA GLY A 168 2.02 14.55 4.34
C GLY A 168 0.66 14.19 4.94
N CYS A 169 0.43 12.93 5.34
CA CYS A 169 -0.87 12.46 5.80
C CYS A 169 -1.05 12.59 7.32
N ARG A 170 -2.29 12.61 7.81
CA ARG A 170 -2.55 12.40 9.26
C ARG A 170 -2.20 10.96 9.64
N ASN A 171 -2.79 10.00 8.94
CA ASN A 171 -2.41 8.60 9.04
C ASN A 171 -1.78 8.18 7.70
N GLY A 172 -0.56 7.66 7.69
CA GLY A 172 0.05 7.17 6.45
C GLY A 172 -0.69 5.95 5.92
N ILE A 173 -0.59 4.83 6.63
CA ILE A 173 -1.30 3.59 6.31
C ILE A 173 -2.05 3.11 7.56
N GLY A 174 -3.36 2.94 7.45
CA GLY A 174 -4.20 2.35 8.50
C GLY A 174 -4.74 0.99 8.05
N VAL A 175 -4.39 -0.07 8.76
CA VAL A 175 -4.86 -1.43 8.48
C VAL A 175 -5.68 -1.97 9.63
N TYR A 176 -6.95 -2.24 9.37
CA TYR A 176 -7.91 -2.73 10.35
C TYR A 176 -8.59 -4.01 9.83
N ASP A 177 -8.94 -4.94 10.75
CA ASP A 177 -9.58 -6.23 10.44
C ASP A 177 -8.94 -6.99 9.26
N SER A 178 -7.61 -7.08 9.25
CA SER A 178 -6.88 -7.95 8.32
C SER A 178 -6.21 -9.07 9.09
N GLY A 179 -6.32 -10.30 8.57
CA GLY A 179 -5.76 -11.48 9.23
C GLY A 179 -4.23 -11.49 9.22
N LYS A 180 -3.63 -11.23 8.05
CA LYS A 180 -2.16 -11.28 7.84
C LYS A 180 -1.69 -10.17 6.90
N PRO A 181 -1.87 -8.90 7.26
CA PRO A 181 -1.46 -7.82 6.37
C PRO A 181 0.06 -7.80 6.20
N ALA A 182 0.51 -7.54 4.98
CA ALA A 182 1.92 -7.60 4.62
C ALA A 182 2.38 -6.28 3.98
N ILE A 183 3.37 -5.61 4.56
CA ILE A 183 3.86 -4.31 4.09
C ILE A 183 5.37 -4.42 3.90
N PHE A 184 5.82 -4.23 2.65
CA PHE A 184 7.21 -4.45 2.25
C PHE A 184 7.82 -3.27 1.50
N GLN A 185 9.12 -3.04 1.66
CA GLN A 185 9.91 -2.19 0.75
C GLN A 185 9.28 -0.80 0.53
N SER A 186 8.65 -0.24 1.56
CA SER A 186 7.82 0.96 1.45
C SER A 186 8.37 2.09 2.32
N ASP A 187 7.91 3.30 2.02
CA ASP A 187 8.49 4.53 2.50
C ASP A 187 7.41 5.44 3.09
N ILE A 188 7.36 5.52 4.41
CA ILE A 188 6.26 6.15 5.16
C ILE A 188 6.84 7.28 6.01
N ARG A 189 6.75 8.52 5.51
CA ARG A 189 7.49 9.65 6.10
C ARG A 189 6.69 10.94 6.20
N ASN A 190 7.05 11.79 7.17
CA ASN A 190 6.45 13.11 7.35
C ASN A 190 4.91 13.07 7.49
N ASN A 191 4.37 12.03 8.13
CA ASN A 191 2.94 11.95 8.49
C ASN A 191 2.76 12.34 9.97
N GLU A 192 1.53 12.43 10.47
CA GLU A 192 1.32 12.46 11.93
C GLU A 192 1.61 11.07 12.52
N LYS A 193 0.90 10.05 12.04
CA LYS A 193 1.16 8.63 12.34
C LYS A 193 1.58 7.92 11.07
N GLY A 194 2.66 7.15 11.11
CA GLY A 194 3.17 6.45 9.93
C GLY A 194 2.31 5.26 9.52
N LEU A 195 2.46 4.13 10.22
CA LEU A 195 1.75 2.88 9.98
C LEU A 195 0.95 2.49 11.22
N ILE A 196 -0.34 2.18 11.05
CA ILE A 196 -1.22 1.68 12.10
C ILE A 196 -1.73 0.31 11.65
N VAL A 197 -1.56 -0.71 12.50
CA VAL A 197 -2.15 -2.03 12.31
C VAL A 197 -2.94 -2.39 13.56
N SER A 198 -4.22 -2.72 13.38
CA SER A 198 -5.11 -3.18 14.44
C SER A 198 -5.60 -4.59 14.13
N GLY A 199 -5.27 -5.55 15.00
CA GLY A 199 -5.61 -6.96 14.81
C GLY A 199 -4.61 -7.76 13.96
N GLY A 200 -4.96 -9.01 13.69
CA GLY A 200 -4.21 -9.92 12.81
C GLY A 200 -2.84 -10.36 13.33
N SER A 201 -2.00 -10.81 12.40
CA SER A 201 -0.57 -11.11 12.58
C SER A 201 0.24 -10.50 11.42
N PRO A 202 0.66 -9.22 11.52
CA PRO A 202 1.28 -8.48 10.41
C PRO A 202 2.69 -8.96 10.06
N GLU A 203 3.08 -8.81 8.80
CA GLU A 203 4.46 -8.90 8.33
C GLU A 203 4.91 -7.52 7.81
N ILE A 204 5.75 -6.84 8.60
CA ILE A 204 6.23 -5.50 8.30
C ILE A 204 7.73 -5.60 8.06
N LYS A 205 8.16 -5.33 6.82
CA LYS A 205 9.55 -5.60 6.46
C LYS A 205 10.17 -4.64 5.45
N ASP A 206 11.45 -4.36 5.62
CA ASP A 206 12.25 -3.54 4.71
C ASP A 206 11.66 -2.14 4.49
N LEU A 207 11.09 -1.54 5.54
CA LEU A 207 10.43 -0.25 5.46
C LEU A 207 11.35 0.89 5.90
N VAL A 208 11.12 2.09 5.35
CA VAL A 208 11.68 3.34 5.85
C VAL A 208 10.55 4.15 6.48
N ILE A 209 10.58 4.32 7.80
CA ILE A 209 9.56 5.05 8.57
C ILE A 209 10.21 6.21 9.30
N THR A 210 10.06 7.42 8.77
CA THR A 210 10.84 8.56 9.26
C THR A 210 10.05 9.85 9.46
N ASN A 211 10.44 10.63 10.46
CA ASN A 211 9.93 11.98 10.70
C ASN A 211 8.40 12.06 10.85
N ASN A 212 7.76 11.01 11.38
CA ASN A 212 6.33 11.09 11.69
C ASN A 212 6.14 11.80 13.04
N SER A 213 5.22 12.77 13.09
CA SER A 213 5.13 13.74 14.19
C SER A 213 4.50 13.20 15.48
N VAL A 214 3.95 11.98 15.44
CA VAL A 214 3.44 11.23 16.59
C VAL A 214 4.16 9.89 16.69
N SER A 215 3.83 8.92 15.82
CA SER A 215 4.39 7.56 15.89
C SER A 215 4.87 7.09 14.53
N GLY A 216 5.93 6.29 14.51
CA GLY A 216 6.38 5.60 13.31
C GLY A 216 5.44 4.43 12.97
N ILE A 217 5.42 3.42 13.83
CA ILE A 217 4.55 2.24 13.72
C ILE A 217 3.70 2.13 14.98
N THR A 218 2.42 1.82 14.82
CA THR A 218 1.49 1.56 15.92
C THR A 218 0.81 0.20 15.68
N ILE A 219 0.99 -0.74 16.60
CA ILE A 219 0.37 -2.07 16.58
C ILE A 219 -0.57 -2.19 17.77
N GLN A 220 -1.83 -2.52 17.52
CA GLN A 220 -2.91 -2.54 18.51
C GLN A 220 -3.73 -3.82 18.40
N GLU A 221 -4.14 -4.41 19.54
CA GLU A 221 -5.04 -5.57 19.57
C GLU A 221 -4.57 -6.75 18.69
N THR A 222 -3.26 -6.91 18.55
CA THR A 222 -2.62 -7.85 17.60
C THR A 222 -2.02 -9.03 18.35
N SER A 223 -2.13 -10.23 17.78
CA SER A 223 -1.44 -11.42 18.29
C SER A 223 -0.61 -12.07 17.19
N GLY A 224 0.70 -12.16 17.41
CA GLY A 224 1.67 -12.60 16.43
C GLY A 224 2.09 -11.48 15.47
N GLY A 225 3.03 -11.80 14.60
CA GLY A 225 3.54 -10.89 13.57
C GLY A 225 5.00 -10.52 13.79
N GLU A 226 5.55 -9.82 12.79
CA GLU A 226 6.97 -9.53 12.71
C GLU A 226 7.24 -8.13 12.15
N ILE A 227 8.23 -7.46 12.74
CA ILE A 227 8.81 -6.20 12.25
C ILE A 227 10.31 -6.44 12.04
N SER A 228 10.77 -6.44 10.79
CA SER A 228 12.19 -6.69 10.48
C SER A 228 12.74 -5.92 9.29
N GLY A 229 14.06 -5.68 9.24
CA GLY A 229 14.68 -4.95 8.12
C GLY A 229 14.29 -3.48 8.00
N CYS A 230 13.61 -2.91 9.00
CA CYS A 230 13.07 -1.56 8.94
C CYS A 230 14.05 -0.52 9.50
N LYS A 231 14.00 0.68 8.91
CA LYS A 231 14.67 1.89 9.39
C LYS A 231 13.61 2.83 9.98
N ILE A 232 13.61 2.99 11.30
CA ILE A 232 12.58 3.71 12.06
C ILE A 232 13.27 4.86 12.82
N GLU A 233 13.24 6.07 12.26
CA GLU A 233 14.05 7.19 12.77
C GLU A 233 13.32 8.53 12.83
N GLY A 234 13.68 9.36 13.80
CA GLY A 234 13.20 10.75 13.87
C GLY A 234 11.70 10.91 14.10
N ASN A 235 10.99 9.86 14.55
CA ASN A 235 9.58 9.96 14.92
C ASN A 235 9.44 10.58 16.32
N THR A 236 8.54 11.55 16.47
CA THR A 236 8.61 12.51 17.59
C THR A 236 8.19 11.94 18.95
N LYS A 237 7.11 11.15 19.05
CA LYS A 237 6.70 10.55 20.34
C LYS A 237 7.27 9.16 20.53
N ALA A 238 7.08 8.26 19.57
CA ALA A 238 7.63 6.91 19.64
C ALA A 238 7.95 6.36 18.24
N GLY A 239 9.03 5.57 18.14
CA GLY A 239 9.33 4.80 16.92
C GLY A 239 8.27 3.71 16.67
N ILE A 240 8.04 2.87 17.68
CA ILE A 240 7.04 1.80 17.68
C ILE A 240 6.17 1.92 18.93
N VAL A 241 4.85 1.85 18.75
CA VAL A 241 3.85 1.79 19.82
C VAL A 241 3.18 0.42 19.79
N LEU A 242 3.15 -0.27 20.92
CA LEU A 242 2.52 -1.59 21.11
C LEU A 242 1.44 -1.48 22.19
N GLU A 243 0.18 -1.74 21.83
CA GLU A 243 -0.95 -1.67 22.77
C GLU A 243 -1.78 -2.96 22.71
N ASN A 244 -1.92 -3.64 23.85
CA ASN A 244 -2.67 -4.91 23.95
C ASN A 244 -2.15 -5.98 22.95
N VAL A 245 -0.82 -6.05 22.76
CA VAL A 245 -0.17 -6.95 21.81
C VAL A 245 0.35 -8.22 22.48
N SER A 246 0.32 -9.35 21.78
CA SER A 246 1.05 -10.57 22.16
C SER A 246 1.85 -11.19 21.02
N GLU A 247 2.94 -11.91 21.35
CA GLU A 247 3.69 -12.77 20.41
C GLU A 247 4.28 -12.06 19.17
N VAL A 248 4.52 -10.75 19.24
CA VAL A 248 5.18 -9.97 18.17
C VAL A 248 6.70 -10.04 18.30
N ARG A 249 7.38 -10.25 17.16
CA ARG A 249 8.85 -10.23 17.08
C ARG A 249 9.36 -8.99 16.33
N ILE A 250 10.34 -8.30 16.91
CA ILE A 250 10.94 -7.08 16.35
C ILE A 250 12.45 -7.29 16.28
N TRP A 251 13.03 -7.48 15.10
CA TRP A 251 14.45 -7.82 14.97
C TRP A 251 15.05 -7.31 13.66
N ASN A 252 16.37 -7.15 13.60
CA ASN A 252 17.11 -6.67 12.44
C ASN A 252 16.62 -5.30 11.91
N ASN A 253 16.31 -4.38 12.82
CA ASN A 253 15.89 -3.01 12.48
C ASN A 253 16.95 -1.99 12.94
N ILE A 254 16.88 -0.78 12.39
CA ILE A 254 17.55 0.42 12.92
C ILE A 254 16.48 1.26 13.61
N LEU A 255 16.61 1.46 14.93
CA LEU A 255 15.73 2.31 15.71
C LEU A 255 16.51 3.50 16.25
N ASP A 256 16.15 4.70 15.79
CA ASP A 256 16.71 5.96 16.28
C ASP A 256 15.64 7.03 16.49
N ASN A 257 14.98 6.97 17.63
CA ASN A 257 13.95 7.91 18.05
C ASN A 257 14.23 8.35 19.48
N TYR A 258 13.60 9.45 19.91
CA TYR A 258 13.72 9.86 21.32
C TYR A 258 13.21 8.77 22.27
N GLN A 259 12.13 8.11 21.89
CA GLN A 259 11.63 6.87 22.50
C GLN A 259 11.45 5.84 21.39
N ASN A 260 12.22 4.75 21.41
CA ASN A 260 12.16 3.74 20.34
C ASN A 260 10.92 2.87 20.44
N ILE A 261 10.58 2.39 21.63
CA ILE A 261 9.40 1.55 21.87
C ILE A 261 8.58 2.10 23.03
N GLU A 262 7.29 2.26 22.78
CA GLU A 262 6.26 2.39 23.80
C GLU A 262 5.46 1.09 23.84
N SER A 263 5.26 0.54 25.04
CA SER A 263 4.50 -0.70 25.23
C SER A 263 3.51 -0.54 26.38
N LEU A 264 2.26 -0.88 26.11
CA LEU A 264 1.14 -0.83 27.04
C LEU A 264 0.39 -2.16 26.98
N ASN A 265 0.19 -2.79 28.14
CA ASN A 265 -0.58 -4.04 28.29
C ASN A 265 -0.18 -5.15 27.30
N SER A 266 1.08 -5.17 26.86
CA SER A 266 1.58 -6.14 25.89
C SER A 266 2.42 -7.21 26.58
N LYS A 267 2.44 -8.42 26.03
CA LYS A 267 3.17 -9.57 26.56
C LYS A 267 3.88 -10.31 25.45
N ASP A 268 4.88 -11.13 25.78
CA ASP A 268 5.56 -12.01 24.83
C ASP A 268 6.12 -11.27 23.58
N VAL A 269 6.52 -10.00 23.76
CA VAL A 269 7.20 -9.20 22.73
C VAL A 269 8.69 -9.57 22.74
N ILE A 270 9.21 -10.02 21.61
CA ILE A 270 10.60 -10.48 21.49
C ILE A 270 11.38 -9.51 20.60
N LEU A 271 12.48 -8.96 21.10
CA LEU A 271 13.28 -7.94 20.39
C LEU A 271 14.46 -8.52 19.58
N ASN A 272 14.48 -9.82 19.35
CA ASN A 272 15.55 -10.48 18.61
C ASN A 272 15.09 -11.79 17.97
N THR A 273 15.91 -12.32 17.07
CA THR A 273 15.83 -13.71 16.62
C THR A 273 16.93 -14.56 17.28
N THR A 274 16.98 -15.85 16.99
CA THR A 274 18.20 -16.65 17.18
C THR A 274 19.29 -16.15 16.25
N LEU A 275 20.57 -16.25 16.59
CA LEU A 275 21.65 -15.83 15.70
C LEU A 275 21.61 -16.59 14.36
N ILE A 276 21.66 -15.84 13.26
CA ILE A 276 21.66 -16.36 11.89
C ILE A 276 22.93 -15.84 11.19
N ASN A 277 23.68 -16.73 10.54
CA ASN A 277 24.82 -16.37 9.69
C ASN A 277 24.34 -15.77 8.36
N GLN A 278 23.79 -14.57 8.42
CA GLN A 278 23.25 -13.81 7.32
C GLN A 278 23.56 -12.33 7.52
N THR A 279 23.78 -11.62 6.41
CA THR A 279 23.98 -10.17 6.43
C THR A 279 22.77 -9.45 7.03
N ASN A 280 23.05 -8.63 8.04
CA ASN A 280 22.05 -7.85 8.77
C ASN A 280 21.86 -6.44 8.16
N ILE A 281 20.93 -5.65 8.73
CA ILE A 281 20.58 -4.30 8.25
C ILE A 281 21.73 -3.29 8.34
N ILE A 282 22.73 -3.53 9.18
CA ILE A 282 23.93 -2.69 9.31
C ILE A 282 25.11 -3.20 8.47
N ASN A 283 24.86 -4.14 7.55
CA ASN A 283 25.87 -4.83 6.72
C ASN A 283 26.88 -5.67 7.53
N GLY A 284 26.54 -6.06 8.75
CA GLY A 284 27.30 -7.01 9.56
C GLY A 284 27.06 -8.46 9.12
N PRO A 285 27.95 -9.40 9.48
CA PRO A 285 27.93 -10.78 8.98
C PRO A 285 26.90 -11.70 9.67
N VAL A 286 26.45 -11.33 10.87
CA VAL A 286 25.52 -12.11 11.71
C VAL A 286 24.27 -11.29 11.99
N THR A 287 23.10 -11.89 11.89
CA THR A 287 21.83 -11.26 12.24
C THR A 287 21.30 -11.79 13.58
N GLY A 288 20.82 -10.88 14.42
CA GLY A 288 20.28 -11.19 15.75
C GLY A 288 19.16 -10.24 16.13
N GLY A 289 19.49 -9.20 16.88
CA GLY A 289 18.58 -8.18 17.39
C GLY A 289 18.52 -6.95 16.51
N ASN A 290 18.40 -5.78 17.13
CA ASN A 290 18.27 -4.48 16.46
C ASN A 290 19.47 -3.57 16.73
N LEU A 291 19.69 -2.59 15.84
CA LEU A 291 20.56 -1.45 16.13
C LEU A 291 19.75 -0.39 16.89
N TRP A 292 20.29 0.05 18.02
CA TRP A 292 19.64 1.01 18.90
C TRP A 292 20.43 2.32 18.98
N SER A 293 19.74 3.42 18.70
CA SER A 293 20.19 4.78 18.98
C SER A 293 19.06 5.58 19.64
N GLN A 294 19.41 6.62 20.38
CA GLN A 294 18.45 7.53 20.98
C GLN A 294 18.82 8.95 20.56
N ALA A 295 18.03 9.51 19.63
CA ALA A 295 18.25 10.82 19.04
C ALA A 295 19.70 10.99 18.51
N GLY A 296 20.15 10.03 17.70
CA GLY A 296 21.48 10.01 17.09
C GLY A 296 22.60 9.48 17.99
N THR A 297 22.34 9.23 19.28
CA THR A 297 23.33 8.68 20.21
C THR A 297 23.24 7.15 20.25
N PRO A 298 24.27 6.40 19.81
CA PRO A 298 24.19 4.95 19.81
C PRO A 298 24.15 4.36 21.23
N VAL A 299 23.19 3.47 21.48
CA VAL A 299 22.92 2.88 22.80
C VAL A 299 24.06 2.01 23.28
N TYR A 300 24.73 1.26 22.39
CA TYR A 300 25.87 0.42 22.75
C TYR A 300 27.02 1.24 23.38
N LYS A 301 27.15 2.53 23.03
CA LYS A 301 28.12 3.44 23.67
C LYS A 301 27.67 3.91 25.05
N SER A 302 26.41 4.34 25.17
CA SER A 302 25.88 4.85 26.44
C SER A 302 25.71 3.77 27.51
N HIS A 303 25.43 2.53 27.09
CA HIS A 303 25.22 1.37 27.96
C HIS A 303 26.43 0.45 28.06
N GLN A 304 27.57 0.82 27.43
CA GLN A 304 28.83 0.07 27.48
C GLN A 304 28.68 -1.39 27.03
N ILE A 305 27.88 -1.62 25.97
CA ILE A 305 27.74 -2.94 25.35
C ILE A 305 28.95 -3.16 24.45
N SER A 306 29.77 -4.16 24.78
CA SER A 306 30.94 -4.55 24.00
C SER A 306 30.60 -5.50 22.86
N ASP A 307 31.49 -5.55 21.88
CA ASP A 307 31.59 -6.59 20.84
C ASP A 307 33.06 -7.05 20.83
N GLU A 308 33.43 -7.90 21.78
CA GLU A 308 34.82 -8.36 21.99
C GLU A 308 35.28 -9.31 20.90
N ASN A 309 34.36 -10.10 20.34
CA ASN A 309 34.65 -11.08 19.30
C ASN A 309 34.58 -10.47 17.88
N LEU A 310 34.13 -9.21 17.75
CA LEU A 310 34.01 -8.43 16.51
C LEU A 310 33.07 -9.07 15.48
N ASP A 311 32.03 -9.76 15.94
CA ASP A 311 31.03 -10.39 15.08
C ASP A 311 29.86 -9.46 14.71
N GLY A 312 29.84 -8.24 15.28
CA GLY A 312 28.81 -7.24 15.08
C GLY A 312 27.57 -7.41 15.97
N ILE A 313 27.62 -8.30 16.96
CA ILE A 313 26.61 -8.52 17.98
C ILE A 313 27.15 -8.10 19.35
N GLY A 314 26.30 -7.48 20.17
CA GLY A 314 26.66 -7.17 21.55
C GLY A 314 26.81 -8.41 22.42
N ASP A 315 27.90 -8.47 23.18
CA ASP A 315 28.17 -9.55 24.16
C ASP A 315 27.23 -9.51 25.37
N SER A 316 26.50 -8.40 25.55
CA SER A 316 25.54 -8.19 26.63
C SER A 316 24.18 -7.75 26.07
N PRO A 317 23.08 -8.19 26.69
CA PRO A 317 21.74 -7.80 26.25
C PRO A 317 21.50 -6.30 26.46
N PHE A 318 20.68 -5.70 25.60
CA PHE A 318 20.12 -4.37 25.83
C PHE A 318 18.73 -4.50 26.43
N ILE A 319 18.49 -3.83 27.56
CA ILE A 319 17.19 -3.77 28.23
C ILE A 319 16.64 -2.36 28.03
N THR A 320 15.45 -2.26 27.43
CA THR A 320 14.75 -0.99 27.21
C THR A 320 14.12 -0.47 28.51
N ASP A 321 13.74 0.81 28.54
CA ASP A 321 13.01 1.44 29.65
C ASP A 321 11.61 0.81 29.93
N LYS A 322 11.17 -0.12 29.09
CA LYS A 322 9.90 -0.87 29.21
C LYS A 322 10.12 -2.34 29.60
N ASP A 323 11.30 -2.67 30.12
CA ASP A 323 11.71 -4.03 30.53
C ASP A 323 11.69 -5.06 29.39
N LEU A 324 11.64 -4.62 28.13
CA LEU A 324 11.85 -5.47 26.97
C LEU A 324 13.35 -5.68 26.75
N THR A 325 13.75 -6.92 26.48
CA THR A 325 15.17 -7.30 26.32
C THR A 325 15.46 -7.68 24.88
N ASP A 326 16.46 -7.04 24.29
CA ASP A 326 17.14 -7.48 23.07
C ASP A 326 18.41 -8.23 23.48
N TYR A 327 18.42 -9.54 23.28
CA TYR A 327 19.56 -10.39 23.66
C TYR A 327 20.76 -10.28 22.71
N TYR A 328 20.58 -9.75 21.50
CA TYR A 328 21.61 -9.74 20.46
C TYR A 328 21.66 -8.38 19.76
N PRO A 329 21.82 -7.26 20.49
CA PRO A 329 21.80 -5.93 19.90
C PRO A 329 22.91 -5.81 18.84
N LEU A 330 22.61 -5.16 17.72
CA LEU A 330 23.54 -5.00 16.62
C LEU A 330 24.54 -3.87 16.92
N ILE A 331 25.82 -4.11 16.67
CA ILE A 331 26.90 -3.14 16.86
C ILE A 331 27.63 -2.92 15.52
N PRO A 332 27.67 -1.68 14.99
CA PRO A 332 28.41 -1.40 13.76
C PRO A 332 29.91 -1.61 13.93
N SER A 333 30.51 -2.41 13.05
CA SER A 333 31.94 -2.67 13.04
C SER A 333 32.71 -1.47 12.46
N GLY A 334 33.53 -0.79 13.29
CA GLY A 334 34.46 0.26 12.84
C GLY A 334 33.84 1.64 12.53
N THR A 335 34.70 2.61 12.17
CA THR A 335 34.35 4.04 11.98
C THR A 335 33.46 4.36 10.75
N GLY A 336 32.89 3.34 10.10
CA GLY A 336 32.14 3.47 8.85
C GLY A 336 30.65 3.77 9.03
N PHE A 337 30.12 3.74 10.25
CA PHE A 337 28.73 4.11 10.52
C PHE A 337 28.64 5.60 10.90
N SER A 338 28.23 6.44 9.95
CA SER A 338 27.80 7.82 10.20
C SER A 338 26.27 7.84 10.24
N PRO A 339 25.63 8.29 11.33
CA PRO A 339 24.17 8.47 11.38
C PRO A 339 23.63 9.50 10.39
N ASP A 340 24.48 10.33 9.75
CA ASP A 340 24.02 11.40 8.86
C ASP A 340 24.82 11.56 7.56
N ASN A 341 24.08 12.02 6.54
CA ASN A 341 24.41 12.38 5.15
C ASN A 341 24.53 11.25 4.11
N LYS A 342 23.39 10.68 3.72
CA LYS A 342 23.01 10.81 2.30
C LYS A 342 22.00 11.95 2.19
N VAL A 343 22.51 13.15 1.90
CA VAL A 343 21.73 14.04 1.06
C VAL A 343 21.42 13.24 -0.19
N ILE A 344 20.14 13.15 -0.55
CA ILE A 344 19.75 12.75 -1.90
C ILE A 344 20.23 13.90 -2.81
N GLN A 345 21.53 13.94 -3.09
CA GLN A 345 22.07 14.63 -4.25
C GLN A 345 22.31 13.58 -5.31
N ASP A 346 21.75 13.88 -6.48
CA ASP A 346 21.95 13.22 -7.75
C ASP A 346 21.38 11.81 -7.83
N ILE A 347 20.11 11.79 -8.29
CA ILE A 347 19.58 10.75 -9.16
C ILE A 347 20.71 10.39 -10.15
N PRO A 348 21.22 9.15 -10.17
CA PRO A 348 22.18 8.78 -11.21
C PRO A 348 21.48 8.97 -12.56
N GLU A 349 22.13 9.73 -13.45
CA GLU A 349 21.73 9.84 -14.85
C GLU A 349 21.37 8.45 -15.38
N VAL A 350 20.19 8.41 -16.00
CA VAL A 350 19.60 7.32 -16.78
C VAL A 350 20.64 6.26 -17.16
N MET A 351 20.70 5.18 -16.38
CA MET A 351 21.31 3.96 -16.88
C MET A 351 20.51 3.54 -18.12
N PRO A 352 21.15 3.17 -19.24
CA PRO A 352 20.43 2.66 -20.40
C PRO A 352 19.55 1.49 -19.94
N ALA A 353 18.27 1.59 -20.27
CA ALA A 353 17.26 0.61 -19.90
C ALA A 353 17.66 -0.78 -20.39
N ILE A 354 18.26 -1.57 -19.51
CA ILE A 354 18.34 -3.01 -19.68
C ILE A 354 16.93 -3.48 -19.33
N THR A 355 16.11 -3.78 -20.33
CA THR A 355 14.85 -4.50 -20.12
C THR A 355 15.17 -5.77 -19.33
N PRO A 356 14.75 -5.90 -18.06
CA PRO A 356 14.92 -7.15 -17.35
C PRO A 356 14.15 -8.22 -18.11
N GLU A 357 14.73 -9.41 -18.26
CA GLU A 357 13.98 -10.55 -18.76
C GLU A 357 12.72 -10.75 -17.91
N PRO A 358 11.57 -11.09 -18.52
CA PRO A 358 10.32 -11.26 -17.80
C PRO A 358 10.50 -12.38 -16.76
N VAL A 359 10.63 -11.98 -15.49
CA VAL A 359 10.52 -12.90 -14.36
C VAL A 359 9.10 -13.43 -14.39
N SER A 360 8.93 -14.74 -14.63
CA SER A 360 7.63 -15.38 -14.48
C SER A 360 7.24 -15.29 -13.01
N THR A 361 6.33 -14.38 -12.68
CA THR A 361 5.67 -14.36 -11.37
C THR A 361 5.07 -15.74 -11.11
N PRO A 362 5.30 -16.36 -9.95
CA PRO A 362 4.57 -17.57 -9.57
C PRO A 362 3.08 -17.29 -9.69
N MET A 363 2.33 -18.19 -10.35
CA MET A 363 0.88 -18.10 -10.49
C MET A 363 0.23 -18.12 -9.10
N SER A 364 0.15 -16.95 -8.46
CA SER A 364 -0.93 -16.65 -7.53
C SER A 364 -2.20 -16.70 -8.36
N ILE A 365 -3.25 -17.37 -7.90
CA ILE A 365 -4.51 -17.48 -8.62
C ILE A 365 -5.05 -16.05 -8.81
N ILE A 366 -4.82 -15.46 -9.98
CA ILE A 366 -5.48 -14.22 -10.41
C ILE A 366 -6.94 -14.64 -10.65
N THR A 367 -7.85 -14.17 -9.80
CA THR A 367 -9.28 -14.46 -10.00
C THR A 367 -9.90 -13.46 -10.98
N GLY A 368 -10.99 -13.86 -11.64
CA GLY A 368 -11.64 -13.08 -12.68
C GLY A 368 -11.00 -13.20 -14.06
N ILE A 369 -11.36 -12.25 -14.94
CA ILE A 369 -10.85 -12.14 -16.30
C ILE A 369 -9.51 -11.41 -16.29
N HIS A 370 -8.45 -12.07 -16.76
CA HIS A 370 -7.14 -11.45 -16.92
C HIS A 370 -6.47 -11.94 -18.20
N ALA A 371 -5.58 -11.11 -18.76
CA ALA A 371 -4.83 -11.44 -19.96
C ALA A 371 -3.37 -10.99 -19.90
N ALA A 372 -2.50 -11.71 -20.58
CA ALA A 372 -1.14 -11.24 -20.84
C ALA A 372 -0.74 -11.58 -22.28
N ILE A 373 0.10 -10.72 -22.87
CA ILE A 373 0.79 -11.05 -24.12
C ILE A 373 2.06 -11.82 -23.72
N SER A 374 2.15 -13.09 -24.12
CA SER A 374 3.27 -13.97 -23.77
C SER A 374 4.31 -14.10 -24.87
N GLY A 375 4.01 -13.65 -26.09
CA GLY A 375 4.96 -13.70 -27.21
C GLY A 375 4.39 -13.17 -28.52
N ASP A 376 5.19 -13.25 -29.58
CA ASP A 376 4.90 -12.71 -30.90
C ASP A 376 5.43 -13.60 -32.03
N THR A 377 4.93 -13.36 -33.24
CA THR A 377 5.50 -13.89 -34.50
C THR A 377 5.92 -12.75 -35.44
N ILE A 378 6.20 -11.56 -34.90
CA ILE A 378 6.60 -10.38 -35.68
C ILE A 378 8.07 -10.55 -36.09
N PRO A 379 8.39 -10.48 -37.40
CA PRO A 379 9.77 -10.56 -37.86
C PRO A 379 10.62 -9.43 -37.29
N ALA A 380 11.86 -9.74 -36.88
CA ALA A 380 12.79 -8.74 -36.38
C ALA A 380 13.37 -7.84 -37.48
N GLU A 381 13.44 -8.35 -38.72
CA GLU A 381 13.91 -7.65 -39.91
C GLU A 381 12.87 -7.75 -41.03
N MET A 382 12.55 -6.62 -41.66
CA MET A 382 11.53 -6.52 -42.71
C MET A 382 11.95 -5.53 -43.79
N LYS A 383 11.42 -5.69 -45.01
CA LYS A 383 11.68 -4.78 -46.13
C LYS A 383 10.73 -3.59 -46.10
N THR A 384 11.20 -2.42 -46.53
CA THR A 384 10.34 -1.23 -46.71
C THR A 384 9.11 -1.52 -47.57
N ASN A 385 7.99 -0.87 -47.27
CA ASN A 385 6.73 -0.92 -48.03
C ASN A 385 6.23 -2.34 -48.37
N THR A 386 6.49 -3.29 -47.48
CA THR A 386 6.09 -4.69 -47.63
C THR A 386 5.09 -5.06 -46.56
N ARG A 387 4.07 -5.84 -46.96
CA ARG A 387 3.06 -6.39 -46.06
C ARG A 387 3.53 -7.72 -45.46
N TYR A 388 3.37 -7.86 -44.15
CA TYR A 388 3.66 -9.09 -43.41
C TYR A 388 2.43 -9.54 -42.63
N GLU A 389 2.29 -10.85 -42.43
CA GLU A 389 1.34 -11.41 -41.47
C GLU A 389 2.06 -11.63 -40.15
N ALA A 390 1.65 -10.88 -39.13
CA ALA A 390 2.16 -10.92 -37.77
C ALA A 390 1.17 -11.63 -36.85
N GLY A 391 1.61 -11.90 -35.62
CA GLY A 391 0.75 -12.47 -34.61
C GLY A 391 1.25 -12.20 -33.21
N LEU A 392 0.32 -12.12 -32.27
CA LEU A 392 0.61 -12.00 -30.84
C LEU A 392 -0.06 -13.16 -30.10
N ILE A 393 0.67 -13.77 -29.18
CA ILE A 393 0.21 -14.87 -28.35
C ILE A 393 -0.32 -14.26 -27.06
N MET A 394 -1.62 -14.41 -26.82
CA MET A 394 -2.26 -14.04 -25.57
C MET A 394 -2.46 -15.27 -24.70
N VAL A 395 -2.30 -15.12 -23.39
CA VAL A 395 -2.63 -16.14 -22.39
C VAL A 395 -3.74 -15.64 -21.46
N ASN A 396 -4.73 -16.50 -21.23
CA ASN A 396 -5.71 -16.37 -20.16
C ASN A 396 -5.10 -16.92 -18.88
N ASP A 397 -4.49 -16.04 -18.10
CA ASP A 397 -3.91 -16.34 -16.80
C ASP A 397 -4.84 -15.98 -15.62
N GLY A 398 -6.09 -15.56 -15.91
CA GLY A 398 -7.19 -15.40 -14.94
C GLY A 398 -7.83 -16.72 -14.51
N SER A 399 -8.85 -16.68 -13.64
CA SER A 399 -9.63 -17.86 -13.24
C SER A 399 -10.83 -18.12 -14.14
N ASP A 400 -11.27 -17.10 -14.88
CA ASP A 400 -12.50 -17.14 -15.67
C ASP A 400 -12.19 -17.37 -17.14
N ASP A 401 -13.11 -18.01 -17.85
CA ASP A 401 -13.02 -18.18 -19.30
C ASP A 401 -13.23 -16.84 -20.00
N TRP A 402 -12.45 -16.56 -21.04
CA TRP A 402 -12.75 -15.45 -21.94
C TRP A 402 -13.91 -15.86 -22.83
N LEU A 403 -15.03 -15.15 -22.71
CA LEU A 403 -16.15 -15.23 -23.61
C LEU A 403 -16.12 -14.04 -24.55
N GLN A 404 -16.65 -14.18 -25.78
CA GLN A 404 -16.71 -13.05 -26.73
C GLN A 404 -17.37 -11.80 -26.14
N MET A 405 -18.36 -11.96 -25.25
CA MET A 405 -19.03 -10.85 -24.56
C MET A 405 -18.11 -10.03 -23.65
N HIS A 406 -16.96 -10.57 -23.25
CA HIS A 406 -15.98 -9.85 -22.44
C HIS A 406 -15.18 -8.85 -23.27
N ALA A 407 -15.20 -8.92 -24.60
CA ALA A 407 -14.47 -8.00 -25.49
C ALA A 407 -12.97 -7.88 -25.18
N ILE A 408 -12.32 -9.03 -24.93
CA ILE A 408 -10.87 -9.14 -24.74
C ILE A 408 -10.16 -9.08 -26.09
N GLY A 409 -8.99 -8.44 -26.13
CA GLY A 409 -8.17 -8.34 -27.33
C GLY A 409 -6.90 -7.54 -27.10
N ILE A 410 -6.30 -7.09 -28.20
CA ILE A 410 -5.06 -6.30 -28.20
C ILE A 410 -5.32 -4.94 -28.81
N LYS A 411 -4.84 -3.89 -28.14
CA LYS A 411 -4.75 -2.55 -28.70
C LYS A 411 -3.32 -2.22 -29.10
N ALA A 412 -3.13 -1.76 -30.33
CA ALA A 412 -1.85 -1.27 -30.81
C ALA A 412 -1.67 0.23 -30.50
N TYR A 413 -0.44 0.67 -30.26
CA TYR A 413 -0.09 2.07 -29.97
C TYR A 413 1.08 2.52 -30.85
N LYS A 414 1.18 3.85 -31.05
CA LYS A 414 2.28 4.50 -31.78
C LYS A 414 2.48 3.86 -33.16
N ASP A 415 3.72 3.52 -33.54
CA ASP A 415 4.08 2.92 -34.82
C ASP A 415 3.23 1.67 -35.13
N ALA A 416 2.93 0.85 -34.12
CA ALA A 416 2.11 -0.35 -34.30
C ALA A 416 0.68 -0.05 -34.77
N ALA A 417 0.09 1.06 -34.31
CA ALA A 417 -1.24 1.50 -34.74
C ALA A 417 -1.24 2.12 -36.15
N ILE A 418 -0.07 2.53 -36.66
CA ILE A 418 0.11 3.02 -38.02
C ILE A 418 0.31 1.84 -38.98
N TRP A 419 1.05 0.81 -38.54
CA TRP A 419 1.42 -0.31 -39.39
C TRP A 419 0.27 -1.31 -39.56
N GLY A 420 -0.61 -1.46 -38.57
CA GLY A 420 -1.64 -2.48 -38.56
C GLY A 420 -2.95 -2.01 -37.93
N PRO A 421 -3.88 -2.94 -37.65
CA PRO A 421 -5.13 -2.60 -36.98
C PRO A 421 -4.89 -2.07 -35.56
N GLU A 422 -5.60 -1.01 -35.19
CA GLU A 422 -5.53 -0.45 -33.83
C GLU A 422 -6.12 -1.40 -32.79
N TRP A 423 -7.15 -2.17 -33.14
CA TRP A 423 -7.84 -3.11 -32.26
C TRP A 423 -7.94 -4.49 -32.90
N MET A 424 -7.58 -5.52 -32.13
CA MET A 424 -7.60 -6.91 -32.54
C MET A 424 -8.29 -7.76 -31.47
N PRO A 425 -9.58 -8.10 -31.63
CA PRO A 425 -10.29 -8.91 -30.65
C PRO A 425 -9.79 -10.36 -30.65
N VAL A 426 -9.94 -11.03 -29.52
CA VAL A 426 -9.71 -12.49 -29.43
C VAL A 426 -10.68 -13.21 -30.37
N PRO A 427 -10.22 -14.19 -31.19
CA PRO A 427 -11.03 -14.79 -32.26
C PRO A 427 -12.11 -15.76 -31.78
N SER A 428 -11.96 -16.33 -30.58
CA SER A 428 -12.90 -17.31 -30.00
C SER A 428 -12.82 -17.29 -28.48
N ASP A 429 -13.72 -18.01 -27.81
CA ASP A 429 -13.62 -18.17 -26.37
C ASP A 429 -12.30 -18.87 -25.99
N VAL A 430 -11.69 -18.45 -24.87
CA VAL A 430 -10.39 -18.97 -24.39
C VAL A 430 -10.55 -19.39 -22.94
N PRO A 431 -10.53 -20.71 -22.66
CA PRO A 431 -10.65 -21.18 -21.29
C PRO A 431 -9.52 -20.66 -20.39
N SER A 432 -9.80 -20.60 -19.09
CA SER A 432 -8.79 -20.29 -18.09
C SER A 432 -7.54 -21.17 -18.27
N LYS A 433 -6.36 -20.55 -18.12
CA LYS A 433 -5.03 -21.13 -18.28
C LYS A 433 -4.70 -21.62 -19.70
N LYS A 434 -5.45 -21.19 -20.71
CA LYS A 434 -5.16 -21.46 -22.14
C LYS A 434 -4.64 -20.21 -22.83
N SER A 435 -4.04 -20.40 -23.99
CA SER A 435 -3.52 -19.33 -24.84
C SER A 435 -4.18 -19.34 -26.22
N CYS A 436 -4.24 -18.19 -26.85
CA CYS A 436 -4.65 -18.03 -28.24
C CYS A 436 -3.67 -17.14 -29.00
N THR A 437 -3.57 -17.33 -30.32
CA THR A 437 -2.80 -16.45 -31.19
C THR A 437 -3.76 -15.56 -31.97
N ILE A 438 -3.51 -14.26 -31.94
CA ILE A 438 -4.22 -13.27 -32.75
C ILE A 438 -3.31 -12.90 -33.91
N SER A 439 -3.70 -13.30 -35.13
CA SER A 439 -2.99 -12.96 -36.37
C SER A 439 -3.54 -11.69 -36.99
N PHE A 440 -2.65 -10.84 -37.51
CA PHE A 440 -3.01 -9.59 -38.14
C PHE A 440 -1.97 -9.13 -39.18
N PRO A 441 -2.40 -8.42 -40.23
CA PRO A 441 -1.48 -7.84 -41.19
C PRO A 441 -0.81 -6.59 -40.62
N ILE A 442 0.47 -6.42 -40.94
CA ILE A 442 1.21 -5.16 -40.77
C ILE A 442 1.78 -4.69 -42.11
N GLN A 443 1.74 -3.39 -42.35
CA GLN A 443 2.36 -2.70 -43.47
C GLN A 443 3.55 -1.89 -42.95
N THR A 444 4.74 -2.19 -43.46
CA THR A 444 5.96 -1.49 -43.08
C THR A 444 6.07 -0.11 -43.76
N PRO A 445 6.77 0.85 -43.14
CA PRO A 445 6.96 2.19 -43.70
C PRO A 445 7.89 2.17 -44.92
N ASP A 446 7.90 3.28 -45.66
CA ASP A 446 8.78 3.49 -46.82
C ASP A 446 10.23 3.83 -46.39
N GLU A 447 10.43 4.29 -45.16
CA GLU A 447 11.73 4.68 -44.64
C GLU A 447 12.42 3.52 -43.91
N PRO A 448 13.69 3.20 -44.25
CA PRO A 448 14.47 2.23 -43.50
C PRO A 448 14.88 2.82 -42.14
N GLY A 449 14.94 1.97 -41.12
CA GLY A 449 15.21 2.42 -39.76
C GLY A 449 14.83 1.40 -38.69
N THR A 450 15.01 1.79 -37.43
CA THR A 450 14.61 0.99 -36.27
C THR A 450 13.32 1.56 -35.68
N TYR A 451 12.33 0.69 -35.45
CA TYR A 451 11.01 1.07 -34.95
C TYR A 451 10.66 0.24 -33.70
N GLU A 452 9.91 0.83 -32.76
CA GLU A 452 9.40 0.15 -31.56
C GLU A 452 7.89 -0.02 -31.68
N LEU A 453 7.45 -1.26 -31.91
CA LEU A 453 6.03 -1.61 -31.93
C LEU A 453 5.54 -1.86 -30.51
N GLN A 454 4.42 -1.23 -30.13
CA GLN A 454 3.85 -1.32 -28.78
C GLN A 454 2.41 -1.83 -28.84
N TYR A 455 2.10 -2.85 -28.04
CA TYR A 455 0.80 -3.51 -27.96
C TYR A 455 0.37 -3.72 -26.50
N GLN A 456 -0.92 -3.63 -26.20
CA GLN A 456 -1.47 -3.86 -24.86
C GLN A 456 -2.63 -4.85 -24.94
N ALA A 457 -2.63 -5.87 -24.08
CA ALA A 457 -3.84 -6.67 -23.86
C ALA A 457 -4.87 -5.82 -23.13
N ILE A 458 -6.11 -5.76 -23.63
CA ILE A 458 -7.18 -4.98 -23.02
C ILE A 458 -8.52 -5.73 -23.03
N ARG A 459 -9.41 -5.34 -22.13
CA ARG A 459 -10.85 -5.60 -22.15
C ARG A 459 -11.56 -4.31 -22.53
N MET A 460 -12.31 -4.28 -23.62
CA MET A 460 -13.12 -3.10 -23.94
C MET A 460 -14.40 -3.09 -23.09
N GLY A 461 -14.60 -2.05 -22.29
CA GLY A 461 -15.85 -1.76 -21.58
C GLY A 461 -16.63 -0.62 -22.24
N GLN A 462 -17.91 -0.46 -21.88
CA GLN A 462 -18.64 0.76 -22.22
C GLN A 462 -18.10 1.93 -21.38
N GLY A 463 -17.14 2.68 -21.94
CA GLY A 463 -16.64 3.94 -21.36
C GLY A 463 -15.18 3.90 -20.87
N VAL A 464 -14.66 2.76 -20.42
CA VAL A 464 -13.24 2.57 -20.06
C VAL A 464 -12.78 1.17 -20.47
N SER A 465 -11.58 1.07 -21.04
CA SER A 465 -10.93 -0.22 -21.32
C SER A 465 -10.02 -0.64 -20.17
N THR A 466 -10.16 -1.86 -19.66
CA THR A 466 -9.23 -2.42 -18.67
C THR A 466 -7.98 -2.92 -19.40
N THR A 467 -6.80 -2.41 -19.05
CA THR A 467 -5.53 -2.90 -19.59
C THR A 467 -4.97 -4.03 -18.72
N PHE A 468 -4.47 -5.09 -19.33
CA PHE A 468 -3.86 -6.20 -18.61
C PHE A 468 -2.36 -6.33 -18.90
N GLY A 469 -1.57 -6.50 -17.84
CA GLY A 469 -0.10 -6.64 -17.94
C GLY A 469 0.62 -5.35 -18.40
N ARG A 470 1.93 -5.45 -18.63
CA ARG A 470 2.73 -4.37 -19.22
C ARG A 470 2.51 -4.30 -20.74
N PRO A 471 2.70 -3.13 -21.38
CA PRO A 471 2.72 -3.05 -22.83
C PRO A 471 3.81 -3.98 -23.37
N TYR A 472 3.42 -4.85 -24.31
CA TYR A 472 4.34 -5.66 -25.08
C TYR A 472 5.05 -4.76 -26.09
N LYS A 473 6.38 -4.73 -26.03
CA LYS A 473 7.23 -3.92 -26.92
C LYS A 473 8.10 -4.82 -27.78
N LYS A 474 8.18 -4.51 -29.07
CA LYS A 474 9.04 -5.21 -30.04
C LYS A 474 9.82 -4.20 -30.86
N VAL A 475 11.14 -4.28 -30.78
CA VAL A 475 12.03 -3.51 -31.67
C VAL A 475 12.23 -4.30 -32.96
N VAL A 476 12.04 -3.62 -34.10
CA VAL A 476 12.21 -4.19 -35.44
C VAL A 476 13.07 -3.28 -36.31
N THR A 477 13.75 -3.87 -37.29
CA THR A 477 14.59 -3.15 -38.26
C THR A 477 13.97 -3.25 -39.65
N ILE A 478 13.77 -2.10 -40.29
CA ILE A 478 13.32 -1.98 -41.67
C ILE A 478 14.51 -1.70 -42.58
N ILE A 479 14.71 -2.54 -43.59
CA ILE A 479 15.83 -2.51 -44.56
C ILE A 479 15.39 -2.29 -46.00
#